data_AF-A0AAW0ZSJ8-F1
#
_entry.id   AF-A0AAW0ZSJ8-F1
#
_cell.length_a   1.000
_cell.length_b   1.000
_cell.length_c   1.000
_cell.angle_alpha   90.00
_cell.angle_beta   90.00
_cell.angle_gamma   90.00
#
_symmetry.space_group_name_H-M   'P 1'
#
loop_
_entity.id
_entity.type
_entity.pdbx_description
1 polymer ?
#
loop_
_entity_poly.entity_id
_entity_poly.type
_entity_poly.pdbx_seq_one_letter_code
_entity_poly.pdbx_strand_id
1 'polypeptide(L)' 'MMVQGSSLCVLLVVLIGALLVKSEPGPRPRPTPIYSNQFAVHVPDGPEAAAEVAAKYGFDNYGQVSPPIFLLSSLND' A
#
# COMPACT_ATOMS: atom_id res chain seq x y z
N MET A 1 -40.63 -39.33 24.34
CA MET A 1 -39.30 -39.35 23.69
C MET A 1 -39.27 -38.24 22.64
N MET A 2 -39.03 -36.99 23.04
CA MET A 2 -39.12 -35.79 22.18
C MET A 2 -37.99 -34.77 22.46
N VAL A 3 -36.90 -35.19 23.11
CA VAL A 3 -35.81 -34.30 23.57
C VAL A 3 -34.60 -34.37 22.64
N GLN A 4 -34.52 -35.38 21.77
CA GLN A 4 -33.36 -35.61 20.90
C GLN A 4 -33.38 -34.78 19.60
N GLY A 5 -34.58 -34.42 19.10
CA GLY A 5 -34.73 -33.67 17.85
C GLY A 5 -34.27 -32.20 17.94
N SER A 6 -34.54 -31.53 19.06
CA SER A 6 -34.14 -30.13 19.28
C SER A 6 -32.61 -30.00 19.44
N SER A 7 -31.98 -30.94 20.13
CA SER A 7 -30.52 -30.96 20.32
C SER A 7 -29.77 -31.14 18.99
N LEU A 8 -30.32 -31.93 18.06
CA LEU A 8 -29.70 -32.16 16.75
C LEU A 8 -29.76 -30.90 15.87
N CYS A 9 -30.89 -30.19 15.89
CA CYS A 9 -31.04 -28.95 15.13
C CYS A 9 -30.09 -27.85 15.63
N VAL A 10 -29.93 -27.71 16.95
CA VAL A 10 -28.97 -26.76 17.52
C VAL A 10 -27.55 -27.09 17.10
N LEU A 11 -27.17 -28.39 17.13
CA LEU A 11 -25.85 -28.83 16.68
C LEU A 11 -25.62 -28.51 15.20
N LEU A 12 -26.61 -28.78 14.33
CA LEU A 12 -26.51 -28.50 12.91
C LEU A 12 -26.36 -27.00 12.62
N VAL A 13 -27.11 -26.13 13.32
CA VAL A 13 -27.00 -24.67 13.16
C VAL A 13 -25.62 -24.17 13.58
N VAL A 14 -25.06 -24.68 14.67
CA VAL A 14 -23.71 -24.32 15.13
C VAL A 14 -22.64 -24.76 14.14
N LEU A 15 -22.75 -25.98 13.60
CA LEU A 15 -21.80 -26.49 12.61
C LEU A 15 -21.83 -25.69 11.31
N ILE A 16 -23.03 -25.35 10.82
CA ILE A 16 -23.20 -24.53 9.62
C ILE A 16 -22.64 -23.12 9.87
N GLY A 17 -22.91 -22.53 11.04
CA GLY A 17 -22.36 -21.21 11.41
C GLY A 17 -20.84 -21.19 11.49
N ALA A 18 -20.23 -22.25 12.02
CA ALA A 18 -18.77 -22.38 12.09
C ALA A 18 -18.13 -22.55 10.69
N LEU A 19 -18.79 -23.29 9.80
CA LEU A 19 -18.32 -23.49 8.42
C LEU A 19 -18.49 -22.25 7.54
N LEU A 20 -19.48 -21.40 7.84
CA LEU A 20 -19.75 -20.16 7.11
C LEU A 20 -18.91 -18.96 7.58
N VAL A 21 -18.02 -19.14 8.57
CA VAL A 21 -17.14 -18.06 9.02
C VAL A 21 -16.21 -17.68 7.86
N LYS A 22 -16.42 -16.48 7.31
CA LYS A 22 -15.56 -15.92 6.26
C LYS A 22 -14.21 -15.62 6.92
N SER A 23 -13.14 -16.25 6.45
CA SER A 23 -11.79 -15.89 6.88
C SER A 23 -11.51 -14.44 6.50
N GLU A 24 -11.14 -13.63 7.48
CA GLU A 24 -10.63 -12.29 7.23
C GLU A 24 -9.33 -12.40 6.42
N PRO A 25 -9.08 -11.52 5.43
CA PRO A 25 -7.80 -11.50 4.74
C PRO A 25 -6.70 -11.31 5.79
N GLY A 26 -5.85 -12.32 5.95
CA GLY A 26 -4.71 -12.24 6.86
C GLY A 26 -3.80 -11.07 6.51
N PRO A 27 -2.98 -10.58 7.46
CA PRO A 27 -2.02 -9.51 7.20
C PRO A 27 -1.21 -9.81 5.94
N ARG A 28 -1.38 -8.99 4.91
CA ARG A 28 -0.61 -9.15 3.67
C ARG A 28 0.85 -8.87 4.01
N PRO A 29 1.80 -9.77 3.67
CA PRO A 29 3.21 -9.48 3.83
C PRO A 29 3.52 -8.19 3.09
N ARG A 30 4.00 -7.17 3.80
CA ARG A 30 4.50 -5.97 3.13
C ARG A 30 5.82 -6.33 2.45
N PRO A 31 6.03 -5.93 1.19
CA PRO A 31 7.34 -6.03 0.57
C PRO A 31 8.41 -5.41 1.49
N THR A 32 9.57 -6.05 1.55
CA THR A 32 10.72 -5.47 2.24
C THR A 32 11.03 -4.10 1.62
N PRO A 33 11.18 -3.02 2.40
CA PRO A 33 11.47 -1.71 1.85
C PRO A 33 12.77 -1.74 1.04
N ILE A 34 12.73 -1.27 -0.20
CA ILE A 34 13.92 -1.00 -1.01
C ILE A 34 14.19 0.50 -0.89
N TYR A 35 15.37 0.85 -0.38
CA TYR A 35 15.79 2.24 -0.28
C TYR A 35 16.56 2.62 -1.54
N SER A 36 16.13 3.70 -2.18
CA SER A 36 16.80 4.33 -3.32
C SER A 36 17.05 5.80 -2.98
N ASN A 37 18.07 6.41 -3.59
CA ASN A 37 18.33 7.85 -3.49
C ASN A 37 17.39 8.64 -4.42
N GLN A 38 16.11 8.28 -4.45
CA GLN A 38 15.06 8.93 -5.23
C GLN A 38 14.06 9.57 -4.28
N PHE A 39 13.74 10.83 -4.53
CA PHE A 39 12.89 11.65 -3.67
C PHE A 39 11.83 12.36 -4.49
N ALA A 40 10.59 12.30 -4.03
CA ALA A 40 9.49 13.07 -4.57
C ALA A 40 9.48 14.46 -3.89
N VAL A 41 9.81 15.50 -4.64
CA VAL A 41 9.99 16.88 -4.17
C VAL A 41 8.83 17.73 -4.66
N HIS A 42 8.20 18.47 -3.75
CA HIS A 42 7.18 19.44 -4.08
C HIS A 42 7.82 20.74 -4.61
N VAL A 43 7.57 21.06 -5.89
CA VAL A 43 8.07 22.27 -6.56
C VAL A 43 6.88 23.05 -7.12
N PRO A 44 6.39 24.08 -6.42
CA PRO A 44 5.19 24.82 -6.81
C PRO A 44 5.41 25.66 -8.07
N ASP A 45 6.64 26.10 -8.31
CA ASP A 45 7.02 26.97 -9.43
C ASP A 45 7.14 26.23 -10.76
N GLY A 46 6.91 24.91 -10.77
CA GLY A 46 6.79 24.11 -11.98
C GLY A 46 8.08 23.43 -12.44
N PRO A 47 8.09 22.91 -13.69
CA PRO A 47 9.13 22.02 -14.19
C PRO A 47 10.48 22.71 -14.37
N GLU A 48 10.50 23.99 -14.76
CA GLU A 48 11.75 24.76 -14.91
C GLU A 48 12.47 24.90 -13.57
N ALA A 49 11.75 25.29 -12.51
CA ALA A 49 12.30 25.36 -11.16
C ALA A 49 12.75 24.00 -10.64
N ALA A 50 12.03 22.92 -10.97
CA ALA A 50 12.42 21.57 -10.60
C ALA A 50 13.74 21.16 -11.28
N ALA A 51 13.93 21.53 -12.55
CA ALA A 51 15.19 21.30 -13.26
C ALA A 51 16.35 22.11 -12.67
N GLU A 52 16.13 23.37 -12.28
CA GLU A 52 17.13 24.19 -11.60
C GLU A 52 17.55 23.60 -10.25
N VAL A 53 16.58 23.15 -9.43
CA VAL A 53 16.85 22.48 -8.15
C VAL A 53 17.67 21.22 -8.38
N ALA A 54 17.28 20.38 -9.35
CA ALA A 54 18.01 19.16 -9.66
C ALA A 54 19.47 19.45 -10.05
N ALA A 55 19.68 20.37 -11.00
CA ALA A 55 21.01 20.77 -11.44
C ALA A 55 21.86 21.37 -10.31
N LYS A 56 21.27 22.21 -9.44
CA LYS A 56 21.97 22.87 -8.34
C LYS A 56 22.52 21.88 -7.31
N TYR A 57 21.78 20.81 -7.03
CA TYR A 57 22.13 19.85 -5.99
C TYR A 57 22.75 18.55 -6.53
N GLY A 58 22.96 18.44 -7.85
CA GLY A 58 23.53 17.23 -8.46
C GLY A 58 22.55 16.06 -8.52
N PHE A 59 21.29 16.34 -8.83
CA PHE A 59 20.24 15.34 -9.03
C PHE A 59 19.78 15.33 -10.49
N ASP A 60 19.29 14.18 -10.93
CA ASP A 60 18.54 14.01 -12.16
C ASP A 60 17.05 14.28 -11.90
N ASN A 61 16.44 15.12 -12.74
CA ASN A 61 15.00 15.34 -12.74
C ASN A 61 14.33 14.33 -13.67
N TYR A 62 13.61 13.36 -13.08
CA TYR A 62 12.86 12.34 -13.83
C TYR A 62 11.47 12.84 -14.30
N GLY A 63 11.12 14.07 -13.95
CA GLY A 63 9.87 14.71 -14.32
C GLY A 63 8.81 14.64 -13.23
N GLN A 64 7.60 15.04 -13.62
CA GLN A 64 6.48 15.23 -12.71
C GLN A 64 5.71 13.93 -12.47
N VAL A 65 5.52 13.56 -11.20
CA VAL A 65 4.74 12.37 -10.81
C VAL A 65 3.30 12.72 -10.44
N SER A 66 3.09 13.93 -9.94
CA SER A 66 1.76 14.52 -9.73
C SER A 66 1.91 16.05 -9.66
N PRO A 67 0.86 16.84 -9.84
CA PRO A 67 0.93 18.27 -9.51
C PRO A 67 0.94 18.51 -8.00
N PRO A 68 1.89 19.28 -7.41
CA PRO A 68 3.14 19.87 -7.93
C PRO A 68 4.41 19.12 -7.47
N ILE A 69 4.44 17.80 -7.59
CA ILE A 69 5.51 16.90 -7.14
C ILE A 69 6.34 16.35 -8.32
N PHE A 70 7.66 16.52 -8.20
CA PHE A 70 8.67 16.07 -9.14
C PHE A 70 9.54 14.98 -8.53
N LEU A 71 9.96 14.00 -9.34
CA LEU A 71 10.85 12.94 -8.89
C LEU A 71 12.30 13.32 -9.21
N LEU A 72 13.12 13.46 -8.17
CA LEU A 72 14.55 13.70 -8.29
C LEU A 72 15.32 12.46 -7.85
N SER A 73 16.35 12.08 -8.61
CA SER A 73 17.27 11.00 -8.24
C SER A 73 18.65 11.57 -8.03
N SER A 74 19.35 11.20 -6.96
CA SER A 74 20.76 11.58 -6.83
C SER A 74 21.52 11.01 -8.02
N LEU A 75 22.34 11.85 -8.67
CA LEU A 75 23.46 11.33 -9.44
C LEU A 75 24.34 10.62 -8.41
N ASN A 76 24.48 9.31 -8.51
CA ASN A 76 25.43 8.57 -7.69
C ASN A 76 26.53 8.12 -8.64
N ASP A 77 27.79 8.39 -8.25
CA ASP A 77 29.05 8.26 -9.01
C ASP A 77 29.10 7.24 -10.17
#